data_AF-A0AAD5Q633-F1
#
_entry.id   AF-A0AAD5Q633-F1
#
_cell.length_a   1.000
_cell.length_b   1.000
_cell.length_c   1.000
_cell.angle_alpha   90.00
_cell.angle_beta   90.00
_cell.angle_gamma   90.00
#
_symmetry.space_group_name_H-M   'P 1'
#
loop_
_entity.id
_entity.type
_entity.pdbx_description
1 polymer ?
#
loop_
_entity_poly.entity_id
_entity_poly.type
_entity_poly.pdbx_seq_one_letter_code
_entity_poly.pdbx_strand_id
1 'polypeptide(L)'
;MAPKNPRIIALFDVDGTLTPARKTASPEVHARLKKLREQITIGVVGGSDLVKQKEQLGDNVINEFDYSFSENGLVAYHKGQKIGETSLRDQYSNQQINRFVNYVLRYVADLDIPVKRGTFVEFRMGMINVSPIGRNCSQEERDEFEKYDHIHNIRKTFVEKLKQEFAEYNFTYSIGGQISFDVFPAGWDKTFCLRYLDAKDYDEIHFFGDKTHPGGNDFEIFTSDRTIGHSVKCPEDTLKLLDELFPLSHLNAYASTLRGVDRVAQQERAVERGVPFFVPQLAKVKTNVMCQTQNQHLLFCFEKPGGGASSPTSYRKQGNQDMYSEENLRRRQRLLEDKQVVAAIARFWDTFPAVRVGMQVLEKKDYVDVFMKFYKALVHPSEFSIGEARKIVERDWDRDVTSSDIMTKPLFFRALFEVADIWTVGIGAEIYASFLNKLFDRVTMTIYDHEKAMWLTVFADLDRIRSMVVDTKDSQAMSTNQDQDPSTGLR
;
A
#
# COMPACT_ATOMS: atom_id res chain seq x y z
N MET A 1 20.85 5.85 -4.76
CA MET A 1 19.45 6.30 -4.88
C MET A 1 18.84 5.51 -6.02
N ALA A 2 17.62 4.97 -5.87
CA ALA A 2 16.90 4.44 -7.01
C ALA A 2 16.72 5.56 -8.05
N PRO A 3 16.82 5.29 -9.35
CA PRO A 3 16.60 6.32 -10.37
C PRO A 3 15.18 6.88 -10.21
N LYS A 4 15.05 8.21 -10.24
CA LYS A 4 13.75 8.89 -10.28
C LYS A 4 12.94 8.30 -11.42
N ASN A 5 11.71 7.85 -11.16
CA ASN A 5 10.77 7.47 -12.19
C ASN A 5 9.95 8.72 -12.58
N PRO A 6 10.26 9.35 -13.73
CA PRO A 6 9.58 10.58 -14.13
C PRO A 6 8.16 10.33 -14.64
N ARG A 7 7.78 9.06 -14.87
CA ARG A 7 6.48 8.68 -15.44
C ARG A 7 5.41 8.38 -14.39
N ILE A 8 5.70 8.61 -13.12
CA ILE A 8 4.75 8.46 -12.01
C ILE A 8 4.57 9.83 -11.34
N ILE A 9 3.32 10.18 -11.03
CA ILE A 9 2.99 11.35 -10.22
C ILE A 9 2.09 10.96 -9.04
N ALA A 10 2.33 11.56 -7.88
CA ALA A 10 1.42 11.52 -6.75
C ALA A 10 0.81 12.91 -6.51
N LEU A 11 -0.52 12.98 -6.54
CA LEU A 11 -1.33 14.15 -6.22
C LEU A 11 -1.92 14.01 -4.83
N PHE A 12 -1.87 15.09 -4.06
CA PHE A 12 -2.36 15.12 -2.68
C PHE A 12 -3.42 16.20 -2.50
N ASP A 13 -4.53 15.84 -1.89
CA ASP A 13 -5.36 16.82 -1.18
C ASP A 13 -4.57 17.45 0.00
N VAL A 14 -5.06 18.58 0.53
CA VAL A 14 -4.39 19.32 1.61
C VAL A 14 -4.97 18.98 2.98
N ASP A 15 -6.23 19.36 3.23
CA ASP A 15 -6.88 19.34 4.54
C ASP A 15 -7.36 17.93 4.91
N GLY A 16 -6.81 17.34 5.97
CA GLY A 16 -7.10 15.96 6.35
C GLY A 16 -6.19 14.93 5.67
N THR A 17 -5.49 15.35 4.61
CA THR A 17 -4.60 14.50 3.80
C THR A 17 -3.12 14.77 4.07
N LEU A 18 -2.66 16.02 3.91
CA LEU A 18 -1.28 16.43 4.23
C LEU A 18 -1.19 17.17 5.57
N THR A 19 -2.28 17.79 6.00
CA THR A 19 -2.37 18.52 7.26
C THR A 19 -3.56 18.01 8.08
N PRO A 20 -3.53 18.13 9.42
CA PRO A 20 -4.76 18.06 10.18
C PRO A 20 -5.70 19.19 9.74
N ALA A 21 -7.01 18.97 9.72
CA ALA A 21 -7.98 19.94 9.23
C ALA A 21 -7.74 21.37 9.79
N ARG A 22 -7.53 22.33 8.89
CA ARG A 22 -7.26 23.76 9.16
C ARG A 22 -5.99 24.02 10.00
N LYS A 23 -5.02 23.11 9.97
CA LYS A 23 -3.70 23.27 10.61
C LYS A 23 -2.58 23.20 9.57
N THR A 24 -1.35 23.42 10.04
CA THR A 24 -0.13 23.33 9.24
C THR A 24 0.35 21.88 9.12
N ALA A 25 1.05 21.56 8.02
CA ALA A 25 1.73 20.28 7.85
C ALA A 25 2.81 20.08 8.93
N SER A 26 3.00 18.84 9.35
CA SER A 26 4.05 18.50 10.30
C SER A 26 5.42 18.45 9.59
N PRO A 27 6.54 18.67 10.32
CA PRO A 27 7.88 18.50 9.75
C PRO A 27 8.12 17.11 9.13
N GLU A 28 7.47 16.08 9.66
CA GLU A 28 7.53 14.71 9.15
C GLU A 28 6.92 14.60 7.74
N VAL A 29 5.76 15.23 7.51
CA VAL A 29 5.11 15.31 6.19
C VAL A 29 6.02 16.02 5.19
N HIS A 30 6.56 17.19 5.53
CA HIS A 30 7.50 17.90 4.65
C HIS A 30 8.73 17.06 4.31
N ALA A 31 9.34 16.43 5.33
CA ALA A 31 10.51 15.59 5.13
C ALA A 31 10.22 14.41 4.19
N ARG A 32 9.03 13.78 4.34
CA ARG A 32 8.65 12.64 3.52
C ARG A 32 8.33 13.02 2.09
N LEU A 33 7.61 14.12 1.87
CA LEU A 33 7.29 14.65 0.54
C LEU A 33 8.56 15.06 -0.21
N LYS A 34 9.52 15.69 0.48
CA LYS A 34 10.82 16.03 -0.10
C LYS A 34 11.53 14.78 -0.64
N LYS A 35 11.59 13.71 0.14
CA LYS A 35 12.17 12.44 -0.30
C LYS A 35 11.35 11.76 -1.40
N LEU A 36 10.02 11.88 -1.37
CA LEU A 36 9.16 11.34 -2.42
C LEU A 36 9.44 12.02 -3.78
N ARG A 37 9.65 13.34 -3.77
CA ARG A 37 9.97 14.13 -4.96
C ARG A 37 11.30 13.75 -5.62
N GLU A 38 12.22 13.17 -4.86
CA GLU A 38 13.46 12.58 -5.39
C GLU A 38 13.18 11.28 -6.17
N GLN A 39 12.06 10.60 -5.89
CA GLN A 39 11.68 9.32 -6.52
C GLN A 39 10.69 9.49 -7.68
N ILE A 40 9.69 10.37 -7.54
CA ILE A 40 8.61 10.57 -8.51
C ILE A 40 8.26 12.06 -8.64
N THR A 41 7.34 12.41 -9.53
CA THR A 41 6.73 13.75 -9.55
C THR A 41 5.69 13.85 -8.43
N ILE A 42 5.62 15.01 -7.76
CA ILE A 42 4.57 15.26 -6.75
C ILE A 42 3.79 16.53 -7.05
N GLY A 43 2.50 16.52 -6.75
CA GLY A 43 1.63 17.67 -6.88
C GLY A 43 0.63 17.80 -5.74
N VAL A 44 0.17 19.01 -5.49
CA VAL A 44 -0.90 19.30 -4.53
C VAL A 44 -2.13 19.82 -5.26
N VAL A 45 -3.32 19.40 -4.83
CA VAL A 45 -4.61 19.85 -5.37
C VAL A 45 -5.59 20.15 -4.24
N GLY A 46 -6.10 21.37 -4.17
CA GLY A 46 -7.08 21.76 -3.15
C GLY A 46 -8.13 22.72 -3.70
N GLY A 47 -9.33 22.69 -3.12
CA GLY A 47 -10.42 23.61 -3.49
C GLY A 47 -10.25 25.04 -2.95
N SER A 48 -9.31 25.23 -2.01
CA SER A 48 -8.95 26.54 -1.46
C SER A 48 -8.05 27.33 -2.40
N ASP A 49 -8.00 28.66 -2.20
CA ASP A 49 -7.04 29.53 -2.85
C ASP A 49 -5.59 29.22 -2.45
N LEU A 50 -4.64 29.79 -3.21
CA LEU A 50 -3.21 29.63 -2.98
C LEU A 50 -2.76 30.19 -1.62
N VAL A 51 -3.43 31.21 -1.08
CA VAL A 51 -3.05 31.83 0.21
C VAL A 51 -3.24 30.81 1.31
N LYS A 52 -4.38 30.11 1.34
CA LYS A 52 -4.63 29.03 2.30
C LYS A 52 -3.67 27.86 2.13
N GLN A 53 -3.35 27.48 0.90
CA GLN A 53 -2.33 26.44 0.68
C GLN A 53 -0.98 26.84 1.26
N LYS A 54 -0.57 28.11 1.14
CA LYS A 54 0.65 28.64 1.76
C LYS A 54 0.58 28.67 3.28
N GLU A 55 -0.54 29.06 3.85
CA GLU A 55 -0.74 29.01 5.31
C GLU A 55 -0.55 27.60 5.87
N GLN A 56 -0.98 26.57 5.13
CA GLN A 56 -0.97 25.18 5.58
C GLN A 56 0.33 24.42 5.25
N LEU A 57 0.90 24.65 4.07
CA LEU A 57 2.06 23.94 3.54
C LEU A 57 3.31 24.81 3.45
N GLY A 58 3.27 26.04 3.96
CA GLY A 58 4.37 27.00 3.93
C GLY A 58 4.41 27.86 2.66
N ASP A 59 5.10 29.00 2.77
CA ASP A 59 5.11 30.06 1.74
C ASP A 59 5.64 29.60 0.37
N ASN A 60 6.44 28.53 0.35
CA ASN A 60 7.15 28.05 -0.82
C ASN A 60 6.46 26.88 -1.54
N VAL A 61 5.17 26.65 -1.29
CA VAL A 61 4.39 25.51 -1.85
C VAL A 61 4.56 25.34 -3.38
N ILE A 62 4.64 26.43 -4.14
CA ILE A 62 4.78 26.41 -5.61
C ILE A 62 6.12 25.80 -6.05
N ASN A 63 7.15 25.90 -5.21
CA ASN A 63 8.48 25.37 -5.51
C ASN A 63 8.75 24.05 -4.78
N GLU A 64 8.05 23.73 -3.69
CA GLU A 64 8.20 22.47 -2.95
C GLU A 64 7.53 21.29 -3.66
N PHE A 65 6.44 21.55 -4.38
CA PHE A 65 5.81 20.58 -5.27
C PHE A 65 6.24 20.82 -6.72
N ASP A 66 6.18 19.77 -7.55
CA ASP A 66 6.36 19.94 -8.98
C ASP A 66 5.11 20.60 -9.60
N TYR A 67 3.92 20.20 -9.15
CA TYR A 67 2.65 20.84 -9.50
C TYR A 67 1.94 21.42 -8.27
N SER A 68 1.35 22.61 -8.42
CA SER A 68 0.50 23.21 -7.39
C SER A 68 -0.80 23.68 -8.03
N PHE A 69 -1.90 23.03 -7.65
CA PHE A 69 -3.25 23.27 -8.14
C PHE A 69 -4.10 23.86 -7.02
N SER A 70 -4.35 25.16 -7.10
CA SER A 70 -5.29 25.85 -6.21
C SER A 70 -6.65 25.95 -6.90
N GLU A 71 -7.72 26.04 -6.10
CA GLU A 71 -9.10 26.06 -6.59
C GLU A 71 -9.37 24.92 -7.59
N ASN A 72 -9.06 23.68 -7.21
CA ASN A 72 -9.18 22.47 -8.02
C ASN A 72 -8.34 22.44 -9.31
N GLY A 73 -7.40 23.37 -9.47
CA GLY A 73 -6.56 23.51 -10.68
C GLY A 73 -7.03 24.61 -11.63
N LEU A 74 -8.02 25.42 -11.23
CA LEU A 74 -8.35 26.65 -11.95
C LEU A 74 -7.18 27.62 -11.96
N VAL A 75 -6.37 27.63 -10.90
CA VAL A 75 -5.04 28.24 -10.88
C VAL A 75 -4.01 27.12 -10.75
N ALA A 76 -3.15 26.99 -11.75
CA ALA A 76 -2.20 25.89 -11.87
C ALA A 76 -0.78 26.39 -12.05
N TYR A 77 0.14 25.83 -11.26
CA TYR A 77 1.58 26.05 -11.38
C TYR A 77 2.32 24.74 -11.62
N HIS A 78 3.38 24.80 -12.42
CA HIS A 78 4.33 23.70 -12.64
C HIS A 78 5.76 24.25 -12.54
N LYS A 79 6.56 23.68 -11.63
CA LYS A 79 7.95 24.08 -11.35
C LYS A 79 8.11 25.60 -11.14
N GLY A 80 7.29 26.18 -10.28
CA GLY A 80 7.33 27.63 -10.01
C GLY A 80 6.57 28.51 -11.01
N GLN A 81 6.23 28.01 -12.20
CA GLN A 81 5.63 28.81 -13.27
C GLN A 81 4.13 28.60 -13.37
N LYS A 82 3.35 29.68 -13.50
CA LYS A 82 1.91 29.60 -13.73
C LYS A 82 1.65 29.05 -15.14
N ILE A 83 0.96 27.91 -15.22
CA ILE A 83 0.65 27.21 -16.48
C ILE A 83 -0.83 27.30 -16.86
N GLY A 84 -1.69 27.74 -15.95
CA GLY A 84 -3.10 27.93 -16.22
C GLY A 84 -3.78 28.81 -15.17
N GLU A 85 -4.72 29.62 -15.64
CA GLU A 85 -5.61 30.42 -14.82
C GLU A 85 -6.94 30.59 -15.58
N THR A 86 -8.05 30.27 -14.94
CA THR A 86 -9.40 30.55 -15.47
C THR A 86 -10.36 30.86 -14.35
N SER A 87 -11.46 31.52 -14.70
CA SER A 87 -12.51 31.95 -13.80
C SER A 87 -13.88 31.70 -14.39
N LEU A 88 -14.90 31.72 -13.54
CA LEU A 88 -16.30 31.58 -13.96
C LEU A 88 -16.69 32.61 -15.04
N ARG A 89 -16.07 33.80 -14.99
CA ARG A 89 -16.29 34.91 -15.95
C ARG A 89 -15.70 34.63 -17.33
N ASP A 90 -14.73 33.72 -17.43
CA ASP A 90 -14.17 33.30 -18.71
C ASP A 90 -15.06 32.26 -19.39
N GLN A 91 -15.86 31.52 -18.62
CA GLN A 91 -16.75 30.48 -19.14
C GLN A 91 -18.16 30.98 -19.46
N TYR A 92 -18.66 31.95 -18.70
CA TYR A 92 -20.01 32.48 -18.89
C TYR A 92 -20.01 33.98 -19.06
N SER A 93 -20.81 34.45 -20.01
CA SER A 93 -21.03 35.88 -20.21
C SER A 93 -21.68 36.54 -19.00
N ASN A 94 -21.46 37.85 -18.82
CA ASN A 94 -22.15 38.64 -17.80
C ASN A 94 -23.68 38.52 -17.92
N GLN A 95 -24.23 38.37 -19.13
CA GLN A 95 -25.66 38.17 -19.33
C GLN A 95 -26.13 36.84 -18.71
N GLN A 96 -25.40 35.76 -18.95
CA GLN A 96 -25.68 34.45 -18.37
C GLN A 96 -25.59 34.49 -16.84
N ILE A 97 -24.49 35.04 -16.32
CA ILE A 97 -24.27 35.17 -14.87
C ILE A 97 -25.35 36.04 -14.22
N ASN A 98 -25.70 37.19 -14.79
CA ASN A 98 -26.75 38.05 -14.26
C ASN A 98 -28.12 37.37 -14.28
N ARG A 99 -28.44 36.57 -15.30
CA ARG A 99 -29.69 35.77 -15.32
C ARG A 99 -29.72 34.79 -14.15
N PHE A 100 -28.62 34.07 -13.92
CA PHE A 100 -28.50 33.14 -12.80
C PHE A 100 -28.66 33.84 -11.44
N VAL A 101 -27.89 34.91 -11.21
CA VAL A 101 -27.94 35.67 -9.95
C VAL A 101 -29.32 36.27 -9.71
N ASN A 102 -29.95 36.85 -10.73
CA ASN A 102 -31.29 37.42 -10.61
C ASN A 102 -32.33 36.37 -10.21
N TYR A 103 -32.25 35.16 -10.78
CA TYR A 103 -33.12 34.06 -10.38
C TYR A 103 -32.89 33.66 -8.92
N VAL A 104 -31.62 33.47 -8.53
CA VAL A 104 -31.26 33.12 -7.14
C VAL A 104 -31.76 34.17 -6.16
N LEU A 105 -31.55 35.45 -6.43
CA LEU A 105 -31.98 36.54 -5.53
C LEU A 105 -33.51 36.63 -5.40
N ARG A 106 -34.26 36.47 -6.50
CA ARG A 106 -35.73 36.41 -6.46
C ARG A 106 -36.21 35.20 -5.65
N TYR A 107 -35.62 34.03 -5.91
CA TYR A 107 -35.95 32.82 -5.18
C TYR A 107 -35.70 32.97 -3.68
N VAL A 108 -34.55 33.52 -3.29
CA VAL A 108 -34.22 33.79 -1.88
C VAL A 108 -35.16 34.84 -1.28
N ALA A 109 -35.57 35.86 -2.03
CA ALA A 109 -36.53 36.86 -1.57
C ALA A 109 -37.88 36.22 -1.17
N ASP A 110 -38.40 35.33 -2.01
CA ASP A 110 -39.69 34.66 -1.83
C ASP A 110 -39.65 33.46 -0.88
N LEU A 111 -38.46 32.98 -0.50
CA LEU A 111 -38.27 31.82 0.35
C LEU A 111 -38.84 32.07 1.77
N ASP A 112 -39.74 31.22 2.24
CA ASP A 112 -40.23 31.29 3.62
C ASP A 112 -39.35 30.44 4.54
N ILE A 113 -38.48 31.09 5.32
CA ILE A 113 -37.60 30.47 6.31
C ILE A 113 -37.51 31.34 7.56
N PRO A 114 -37.24 30.76 8.75
CA PRO A 114 -37.29 31.50 10.02
C PRO A 114 -36.34 32.71 10.09
N VAL A 115 -35.18 32.62 9.45
CA VAL A 115 -34.12 33.62 9.54
C VAL A 115 -33.51 33.88 8.17
N LYS A 116 -33.36 35.17 7.81
CA LYS A 116 -32.53 35.65 6.71
C LYS A 116 -31.56 36.73 7.22
N ARG A 117 -30.34 36.71 6.72
CA ARG A 117 -29.26 37.67 7.05
C ARG A 117 -28.77 38.34 5.78
N GLY A 118 -27.51 38.14 5.39
CA GLY A 118 -26.90 38.76 4.22
C GLY A 118 -25.82 37.89 3.60
N THR A 119 -25.35 38.27 2.42
CA THR A 119 -24.44 37.48 1.58
C THR A 119 -25.09 36.15 1.17
N PHE A 120 -26.19 36.26 0.43
CA PHE A 120 -26.93 35.11 -0.12
C PHE A 120 -26.25 34.50 -1.36
N VAL A 121 -25.51 35.33 -2.09
CA VAL A 121 -24.74 34.95 -3.28
C VAL A 121 -23.33 35.51 -3.10
N GLU A 122 -22.34 34.63 -3.04
CA GLU A 122 -20.92 34.97 -2.93
C GLU A 122 -20.20 34.49 -4.19
N PHE A 123 -19.63 35.43 -4.95
CA PHE A 123 -18.78 35.11 -6.09
C PHE A 123 -17.38 34.76 -5.66
N ARG A 124 -16.86 33.65 -6.19
CA ARG A 124 -15.46 33.26 -6.13
C ARG A 124 -14.90 33.15 -7.54
N MET A 125 -13.59 32.94 -7.65
CA MET A 125 -12.90 32.77 -8.94
C MET A 125 -13.52 31.62 -9.73
N GLY A 126 -13.67 30.44 -9.12
CA GLY A 126 -14.20 29.25 -9.77
C GLY A 126 -15.70 28.99 -9.69
N MET A 127 -16.41 29.65 -8.79
CA MET A 127 -17.74 29.19 -8.37
C MET A 127 -18.57 30.30 -7.76
N ILE A 128 -19.86 30.03 -7.59
CA ILE A 128 -20.80 30.86 -6.84
C ILE A 128 -21.26 30.04 -5.64
N ASN A 129 -21.06 30.55 -4.43
CA ASN A 129 -21.66 29.98 -3.22
C ASN A 129 -23.03 30.63 -3.00
N VAL A 130 -24.08 29.81 -2.85
CA VAL A 130 -25.44 30.27 -2.58
C VAL A 130 -25.86 29.81 -1.19
N SER A 131 -26.32 30.74 -0.35
CA SER A 131 -26.78 30.48 1.01
C SER A 131 -28.19 31.04 1.21
N PRO A 132 -29.22 30.21 1.45
CA PRO A 132 -30.59 30.69 1.64
C PRO A 132 -30.77 31.60 2.86
N ILE A 133 -30.13 31.25 3.99
CA ILE A 133 -30.09 32.10 5.20
C ILE A 133 -29.15 33.31 5.05
N GLY A 134 -28.13 33.20 4.20
CA GLY A 134 -27.06 34.19 4.03
C GLY A 134 -25.85 33.92 4.93
N ARG A 135 -24.63 34.09 4.40
CA ARG A 135 -23.36 33.73 5.11
C ARG A 135 -23.05 34.59 6.34
N ASN A 136 -23.67 35.76 6.45
CA ASN A 136 -23.47 36.68 7.59
C ASN A 136 -24.25 36.26 8.86
N CYS A 137 -24.82 35.06 8.89
CA CYS A 137 -25.46 34.50 10.08
C CYS A 137 -24.44 34.06 11.14
N SER A 138 -24.88 34.04 12.41
CA SER A 138 -24.06 33.56 13.55
C SER A 138 -23.86 32.04 13.49
N GLN A 139 -23.00 31.49 14.35
CA GLN A 139 -22.82 30.03 14.42
C GLN A 139 -24.07 29.34 14.95
N GLU A 140 -24.74 29.92 15.94
CA GLU A 140 -26.02 29.41 16.45
C GLU A 140 -27.08 29.36 15.33
N GLU A 141 -27.16 30.41 14.52
CA GLU A 141 -28.06 30.46 13.36
C GLU A 141 -27.70 29.44 12.27
N ARG A 142 -26.42 29.10 12.11
CA ARG A 142 -25.99 28.02 11.21
C ARG A 142 -26.50 26.67 11.69
N ASP A 143 -26.33 26.39 12.97
CA ASP A 143 -26.75 25.13 13.59
C ASP A 143 -28.28 24.97 13.55
N GLU A 144 -29.02 26.06 13.76
CA GLU A 144 -30.48 26.08 13.63
C GLU A 144 -30.95 25.90 12.19
N PHE A 145 -30.33 26.61 11.25
CA PHE A 145 -30.66 26.48 9.82
C PHE A 145 -30.36 25.08 9.31
N GLU A 146 -29.26 24.45 9.72
CA GLU A 146 -28.93 23.08 9.33
C GLU A 146 -30.01 22.08 9.79
N LYS A 147 -30.45 22.17 11.05
CA LYS A 147 -31.55 21.36 11.58
C LYS A 147 -32.84 21.61 10.81
N TYR A 148 -33.15 22.87 10.53
CA TYR A 148 -34.34 23.25 9.77
C TYR A 148 -34.29 22.71 8.33
N ASP A 149 -33.15 22.86 7.64
CA ASP A 149 -32.93 22.39 6.28
C ASP A 149 -33.00 20.85 6.19
N HIS A 150 -32.55 20.11 7.20
CA HIS A 150 -32.70 18.65 7.24
C HIS A 150 -34.17 18.19 7.27
N ILE A 151 -35.06 18.96 7.91
CA ILE A 151 -36.48 18.64 7.99
C ILE A 151 -37.21 19.12 6.73
N HIS A 152 -36.92 20.34 6.29
CA HIS A 152 -37.68 21.03 5.24
C HIS A 152 -37.05 20.95 3.84
N ASN A 153 -35.83 20.38 3.72
CA ASN A 153 -35.10 20.18 2.47
C ASN A 153 -34.96 21.47 1.63
N ILE A 154 -34.67 22.61 2.26
CA ILE A 154 -34.63 23.93 1.63
C ILE A 154 -33.59 23.98 0.51
N ARG A 155 -32.33 23.64 0.81
CA ARG A 155 -31.22 23.66 -0.17
C ARG A 155 -31.44 22.65 -1.29
N LYS A 156 -31.90 21.45 -0.95
CA LYS A 156 -32.18 20.40 -1.94
C LYS A 156 -33.25 20.84 -2.93
N THR A 157 -34.38 21.35 -2.44
CA THR A 157 -35.48 21.88 -3.28
C THR A 157 -35.01 23.05 -4.14
N PHE A 158 -34.18 23.94 -3.58
CA PHE A 158 -33.63 25.07 -4.33
C PHE A 158 -32.70 24.59 -5.46
N VAL A 159 -31.79 23.66 -5.18
CA VAL A 159 -30.90 23.06 -6.19
C VAL A 159 -31.70 22.36 -7.29
N GLU A 160 -32.76 21.62 -6.97
CA GLU A 160 -33.60 20.96 -7.97
C GLU A 160 -34.26 21.97 -8.93
N LYS A 161 -34.76 23.10 -8.41
CA LYS A 161 -35.33 24.17 -9.24
C LYS A 161 -34.27 24.87 -10.08
N LEU A 162 -33.07 25.08 -9.55
CA LEU A 162 -31.95 25.66 -10.32
C LEU A 162 -31.54 24.73 -11.46
N LYS A 163 -31.46 23.43 -11.22
CA LYS A 163 -31.16 22.43 -12.27
C LYS A 163 -32.21 22.43 -13.39
N GLN A 164 -33.48 22.64 -13.06
CA GLN A 164 -34.55 22.74 -14.05
C GLN A 164 -34.48 24.03 -14.86
N GLU A 165 -34.31 25.18 -14.20
CA GLU A 165 -34.29 26.51 -14.86
C GLU A 165 -33.03 26.74 -15.71
N PHE A 166 -31.89 26.17 -15.32
CA PHE A 166 -30.58 26.38 -15.93
C PHE A 166 -29.99 25.08 -16.50
N ALA A 167 -30.84 24.17 -16.99
CA ALA A 167 -30.42 22.89 -17.56
C ALA A 167 -29.41 23.06 -18.71
N GLU A 168 -29.46 24.19 -19.42
CA GLU A 168 -28.60 24.54 -20.53
C GLU A 168 -27.24 25.14 -20.12
N TYR A 169 -27.03 25.48 -18.83
CA TYR A 169 -25.81 26.15 -18.36
C TYR A 169 -24.71 25.18 -17.94
N ASN A 170 -24.92 23.86 -18.02
CA ASN A 170 -23.93 22.85 -17.62
C ASN A 170 -23.33 23.08 -16.21
N PHE A 171 -24.18 23.49 -15.27
CA PHE A 171 -23.78 23.68 -13.88
C PHE A 171 -23.82 22.37 -13.08
N THR A 172 -22.84 22.21 -12.21
CA THR A 172 -22.85 21.27 -11.09
C THR A 172 -23.18 22.01 -9.80
N TYR A 173 -23.95 21.36 -8.95
CA TYR A 173 -24.43 21.92 -7.68
C TYR A 173 -24.03 20.98 -6.55
N SER A 174 -23.27 21.47 -5.57
CA SER A 174 -22.80 20.68 -4.43
C SER A 174 -23.28 21.28 -3.13
N ILE A 175 -24.14 20.56 -2.40
CA ILE A 175 -24.61 20.97 -1.07
C ILE A 175 -23.53 20.60 -0.06
N GLY A 176 -23.01 21.60 0.65
CA GLY A 176 -21.88 21.41 1.57
C GLY A 176 -21.95 22.33 2.79
N GLY A 177 -21.50 21.82 3.92
CA GLY A 177 -21.57 22.50 5.21
C GLY A 177 -23.00 22.73 5.69
N GLN A 178 -23.17 23.68 6.60
CA GLN A 178 -24.43 23.86 7.35
C GLN A 178 -25.48 24.69 6.59
N ILE A 179 -25.05 25.66 5.77
CA ILE A 179 -25.94 26.74 5.29
C ILE A 179 -25.97 26.97 3.78
N SER A 180 -25.06 26.37 3.00
CA SER A 180 -24.87 26.76 1.60
C SER A 180 -24.75 25.58 0.66
N PHE A 181 -24.72 25.89 -0.63
CA PHE A 181 -24.29 25.00 -1.70
C PHE A 181 -23.46 25.79 -2.73
N ASP A 182 -22.52 25.11 -3.37
CA ASP A 182 -21.66 25.67 -4.40
C ASP A 182 -22.22 25.37 -5.79
N VAL A 183 -22.05 26.32 -6.72
CA VAL A 183 -22.44 26.22 -8.13
C VAL A 183 -21.23 26.54 -9.01
N PHE A 184 -20.87 25.60 -9.87
CA PHE A 184 -19.69 25.68 -10.73
C PHE A 184 -19.93 24.93 -12.05
N PRO A 185 -19.17 25.20 -13.12
CA PRO A 185 -19.25 24.42 -14.34
C PRO A 185 -18.99 22.93 -14.08
N ALA A 186 -19.69 22.04 -14.78
CA ALA A 186 -19.40 20.61 -14.68
C ALA A 186 -17.93 20.31 -15.02
N GLY A 187 -17.32 19.43 -14.21
CA GLY A 187 -15.91 19.07 -14.31
C GLY A 187 -14.93 20.09 -13.70
N TRP A 188 -15.40 21.09 -12.96
CA TRP A 188 -14.57 22.00 -12.15
C TRP A 188 -14.34 21.50 -10.71
N ASP A 189 -14.66 20.23 -10.45
CA ASP A 189 -14.16 19.48 -9.30
C ASP A 189 -12.64 19.20 -9.44
N LYS A 190 -12.05 18.44 -8.52
CA LYS A 190 -10.60 18.17 -8.51
C LYS A 190 -10.10 17.47 -9.78
N THR A 191 -10.96 16.79 -10.56
CA THR A 191 -10.55 16.22 -11.85
C THR A 191 -10.10 17.28 -12.85
N PHE A 192 -10.47 18.55 -12.65
CA PHE A 192 -10.06 19.65 -13.52
C PHE A 192 -8.55 19.74 -13.66
N CYS A 193 -7.78 19.49 -12.58
CA CYS A 193 -6.33 19.56 -12.61
C CYS A 193 -5.67 18.50 -13.53
N LEU A 194 -6.36 17.38 -13.78
CA LEU A 194 -5.83 16.29 -14.61
C LEU A 194 -5.60 16.72 -16.06
N ARG A 195 -6.23 17.81 -16.53
CA ARG A 195 -5.98 18.35 -17.88
C ARG A 195 -4.54 18.84 -18.10
N TYR A 196 -3.84 19.20 -17.02
CA TYR A 196 -2.46 19.65 -17.09
C TYR A 196 -1.45 18.50 -17.07
N LEU A 197 -1.94 17.26 -16.90
CA LEU A 197 -1.12 16.05 -16.88
C LEU A 197 -1.39 15.29 -18.16
N ASP A 198 -0.44 15.26 -19.07
CA ASP A 198 -0.60 14.61 -20.37
C ASP A 198 -0.34 13.10 -20.24
N ALA A 199 -1.14 12.26 -20.91
CA ALA A 199 -1.04 10.79 -20.77
C ALA A 199 0.29 10.22 -21.28
N LYS A 200 0.97 10.97 -22.17
CA LYS A 200 2.32 10.63 -22.64
C LYS A 200 3.39 10.83 -21.56
N ASP A 201 3.15 11.71 -20.58
CA ASP A 201 4.12 12.11 -19.57
C ASP A 201 4.03 11.22 -18.32
N TYR A 202 2.84 10.70 -18.01
CA TYR A 202 2.60 9.89 -16.80
C TYR A 202 1.83 8.60 -17.12
N ASP A 203 2.42 7.45 -16.75
CA ASP A 203 1.77 6.14 -16.80
C ASP A 203 0.85 5.92 -15.60
N GLU A 204 1.24 6.45 -14.42
CA GLU A 204 0.53 6.30 -13.16
C GLU A 204 0.30 7.67 -12.50
N ILE A 205 -0.96 7.95 -12.14
CA ILE A 205 -1.36 9.14 -11.37
C ILE A 205 -1.99 8.66 -10.06
N HIS A 206 -1.21 8.67 -8.98
CA HIS A 206 -1.74 8.37 -7.65
C HIS A 206 -2.46 9.60 -7.11
N PHE A 207 -3.63 9.42 -6.50
CA PHE A 207 -4.33 10.49 -5.81
C PHE A 207 -4.59 10.10 -4.36
N PHE A 208 -4.25 10.97 -3.40
CA PHE A 208 -4.49 10.78 -1.97
C PHE A 208 -5.51 11.82 -1.48
N GLY A 209 -6.58 11.38 -0.81
CA GLY A 209 -7.63 12.26 -0.27
C GLY A 209 -8.41 11.65 0.89
N ASP A 210 -9.01 12.50 1.74
CA ASP A 210 -9.76 12.09 2.93
C ASP A 210 -11.28 11.96 2.69
N LYS A 211 -11.82 12.69 1.71
CA LYS A 211 -13.26 12.77 1.42
C LYS A 211 -13.62 12.08 0.11
N THR A 212 -13.27 10.80 0.04
CA THR A 212 -13.42 9.93 -1.15
C THR A 212 -14.76 9.19 -1.23
N HIS A 213 -15.70 9.49 -0.34
CA HIS A 213 -17.06 8.92 -0.37
C HIS A 213 -17.97 9.74 -1.32
N PRO A 214 -19.04 9.15 -1.89
CA PRO A 214 -19.98 9.90 -2.73
C PRO A 214 -20.47 11.19 -2.06
N GLY A 215 -20.26 12.34 -2.72
CA GLY A 215 -20.57 13.67 -2.19
C GLY A 215 -19.42 14.37 -1.46
N GLY A 216 -18.32 13.68 -1.17
CA GLY A 216 -17.06 14.29 -0.74
C GLY A 216 -16.33 14.95 -1.90
N ASN A 217 -15.56 16.00 -1.62
CA ASN A 217 -14.88 16.80 -2.66
C ASN A 217 -13.65 16.12 -3.29
N ASP A 218 -13.27 14.93 -2.83
CA ASP A 218 -12.25 14.09 -3.46
C ASP A 218 -12.86 13.00 -4.33
N PHE A 219 -14.17 12.78 -4.27
CA PHE A 219 -14.81 11.61 -4.87
C PHE A 219 -14.56 11.50 -6.38
N GLU A 220 -14.74 12.59 -7.12
CA GLU A 220 -14.64 12.59 -8.57
C GLU A 220 -13.20 12.33 -9.04
N ILE A 221 -12.19 12.93 -8.38
CA ILE A 221 -10.79 12.66 -8.71
C ILE A 221 -10.36 11.28 -8.26
N PHE A 222 -10.79 10.81 -7.09
CA PHE A 222 -10.47 9.49 -6.56
C PHE A 222 -11.03 8.34 -7.43
N THR A 223 -12.22 8.52 -7.98
CA THR A 223 -12.90 7.53 -8.84
C THR A 223 -12.59 7.70 -10.33
N SER A 224 -11.77 8.68 -10.71
CA SER A 224 -11.41 8.89 -12.11
C SER A 224 -10.58 7.72 -12.64
N ASP A 225 -10.96 7.21 -13.82
CA ASP A 225 -10.22 6.15 -14.54
C ASP A 225 -8.74 6.52 -14.82
N ARG A 226 -8.40 7.80 -14.75
CA ARG A 226 -7.02 8.30 -14.93
C ARG A 226 -6.18 8.18 -13.67
N THR A 227 -6.76 7.85 -12.53
CA THR A 227 -6.09 7.88 -11.23
C THR A 227 -6.12 6.54 -10.51
N ILE A 228 -5.09 6.31 -9.71
CA ILE A 228 -5.04 5.25 -8.71
C ILE A 228 -5.36 5.93 -7.37
N GLY A 229 -6.61 5.84 -6.93
CA GLY A 229 -7.11 6.52 -5.73
C GLY A 229 -6.73 5.83 -4.42
N HIS A 230 -6.25 6.62 -3.46
CA HIS A 230 -5.87 6.20 -2.11
C HIS A 230 -6.67 7.00 -1.08
N SER A 231 -7.60 6.34 -0.38
CA SER A 231 -8.36 6.99 0.68
C SER A 231 -7.54 7.00 1.98
N VAL A 232 -7.41 8.18 2.58
CA VAL A 232 -6.75 8.38 3.87
C VAL A 232 -7.73 8.93 4.90
N LYS A 233 -7.36 8.91 6.18
CA LYS A 233 -8.17 9.49 7.26
C LYS A 233 -7.48 10.67 7.95
N CYS A 234 -6.16 10.72 7.84
CA CYS A 234 -5.31 11.70 8.46
C CYS A 234 -3.92 11.70 7.79
N PRO A 235 -3.08 12.72 8.05
CA PRO A 235 -1.72 12.78 7.50
C PRO A 235 -0.85 11.58 7.82
N GLU A 236 -1.01 10.97 8.99
CA GLU A 236 -0.26 9.79 9.40
C GLU A 236 -0.60 8.56 8.54
N ASP A 237 -1.86 8.45 8.10
CA ASP A 237 -2.26 7.39 7.17
C ASP A 237 -1.71 7.64 5.76
N THR A 238 -1.64 8.90 5.32
CA THR A 238 -0.95 9.28 4.08
C THR A 238 0.52 8.85 4.11
N LEU A 239 1.24 9.15 5.21
CA LEU A 239 2.64 8.76 5.36
C LEU A 239 2.85 7.24 5.28
N LYS A 240 2.00 6.46 5.96
CA LYS A 240 2.06 4.99 5.91
C LYS A 240 1.88 4.48 4.48
N LEU A 241 0.86 4.96 3.77
CA LEU A 241 0.63 4.54 2.38
C LEU A 241 1.79 4.95 1.47
N LEU A 242 2.37 6.13 1.67
CA LEU A 242 3.56 6.53 0.93
C LEU A 242 4.76 5.61 1.20
N ASP A 243 4.95 5.16 2.44
CA ASP A 243 6.02 4.22 2.78
C ASP A 243 5.79 2.82 2.21
N GLU A 244 4.53 2.40 2.06
CA GLU A 244 4.15 1.15 1.41
C GLU A 244 4.33 1.21 -0.12
N LEU A 245 3.85 2.28 -0.75
CA LEU A 245 3.84 2.44 -2.22
C LEU A 245 5.19 2.90 -2.77
N PHE A 246 5.89 3.77 -2.05
CA PHE A 246 7.12 4.43 -2.49
C PHE A 246 8.23 4.34 -1.43
N PRO A 247 8.62 3.11 -1.03
CA PRO A 247 9.56 2.92 0.06
C PRO A 247 10.87 3.66 -0.19
N LEU A 248 11.41 4.32 0.85
CA LEU A 248 12.69 5.00 0.83
C LEU A 248 13.83 3.97 0.72
N SER A 249 14.09 3.46 -0.48
CA SER A 249 15.12 2.45 -0.82
C SER A 249 15.09 1.16 0.03
N HIS A 250 14.45 0.12 -0.53
CA HIS A 250 14.52 -1.34 -0.32
C HIS A 250 14.63 -1.97 1.09
N LEU A 251 14.93 -1.25 2.18
CA LEU A 251 15.14 -1.84 3.51
C LEU A 251 13.90 -1.79 4.43
N ASN A 252 12.83 -1.10 4.01
CA ASN A 252 11.69 -0.79 4.90
C ASN A 252 10.36 -1.49 4.58
N ALA A 253 10.23 -2.16 3.42
CA ALA A 253 8.96 -2.80 3.04
C ALA A 253 8.62 -4.02 3.93
N TYR A 254 9.62 -4.69 4.48
CA TYR A 254 9.38 -5.81 5.40
C TYR A 254 9.00 -5.35 6.82
N ALA A 255 9.55 -4.22 7.27
CA ALA A 255 9.29 -3.64 8.59
C ALA A 255 7.85 -3.10 8.76
N SER A 256 7.17 -2.75 7.66
CA SER A 256 5.76 -2.35 7.68
C SER A 256 4.83 -3.57 7.78
N THR A 257 5.11 -4.67 7.07
CA THR A 257 4.32 -5.91 7.17
C THR A 257 4.34 -6.56 8.56
N LEU A 258 5.43 -6.40 9.33
CA LEU A 258 5.52 -6.92 10.70
C LEU A 258 4.74 -6.10 11.73
N ARG A 259 4.43 -4.82 11.45
CA ARG A 259 3.57 -3.98 12.31
C ARG A 259 2.08 -4.15 12.02
N GLY A 260 1.71 -4.76 10.89
CA GLY A 260 0.33 -4.91 10.41
C GLY A 260 -0.44 -6.12 10.95
N VAL A 261 -0.02 -6.75 12.05
CA VAL A 261 -0.66 -7.98 12.58
C VAL A 261 -2.04 -7.71 13.21
N ASP A 262 -2.42 -6.46 13.48
CA ASP A 262 -3.66 -6.17 14.19
C ASP A 262 -4.93 -6.06 13.31
N ARG A 263 -4.83 -6.09 11.97
CA ARG A 263 -6.00 -5.89 11.09
C ARG A 263 -6.49 -7.10 10.29
N VAL A 264 -5.77 -8.23 10.29
CA VAL A 264 -6.21 -9.42 9.54
C VAL A 264 -7.21 -10.29 10.33
N ALA A 265 -7.32 -10.09 11.64
CA ALA A 265 -8.20 -10.89 12.51
C ALA A 265 -9.72 -10.64 12.33
N GLN A 266 -10.14 -9.68 11.50
CA GLN A 266 -11.58 -9.38 11.30
C GLN A 266 -12.11 -9.75 9.91
N GLN A 267 -11.28 -10.29 9.01
CA GLN A 267 -11.68 -10.61 7.64
C GLN A 267 -11.37 -12.06 7.27
N GLU A 268 -11.57 -12.99 8.21
CA GLU A 268 -11.47 -14.43 7.97
C GLU A 268 -12.84 -15.09 8.16
N ARG A 269 -13.60 -15.21 7.07
CA ARG A 269 -14.69 -16.20 6.96
C ARG A 269 -15.18 -16.40 5.52
N ALA A 270 -14.29 -16.45 4.55
CA ALA A 270 -14.58 -17.05 3.26
C ALA A 270 -13.28 -17.39 2.55
N VAL A 271 -13.12 -18.66 2.25
CA VAL A 271 -12.37 -19.29 1.14
C VAL A 271 -11.59 -20.49 1.69
N GLU A 272 -12.35 -21.49 2.13
CA GLU A 272 -11.98 -22.89 1.94
C GLU A 272 -12.79 -23.40 0.76
N ARG A 273 -12.09 -23.87 -0.28
CA ARG A 273 -12.35 -25.06 -1.11
C ARG A 273 -11.73 -24.87 -2.50
N GLY A 274 -10.84 -25.80 -2.88
CA GLY A 274 -10.74 -26.16 -4.30
C GLY A 274 -9.37 -26.18 -5.00
N VAL A 275 -8.23 -26.05 -4.32
CA VAL A 275 -6.92 -26.20 -4.99
C VAL A 275 -6.19 -27.46 -4.48
N PRO A 276 -5.76 -28.38 -5.37
CA PRO A 276 -5.08 -29.62 -4.98
C PRO A 276 -3.83 -29.34 -4.15
N PHE A 277 -3.74 -30.02 -3.01
CA PHE A 277 -2.81 -29.77 -1.91
C PHE A 277 -1.52 -30.57 -2.11
N PHE A 278 -0.42 -29.90 -2.48
CA PHE A 278 0.93 -30.45 -2.31
C PHE A 278 1.63 -29.61 -1.22
N VAL A 279 1.65 -30.12 0.00
CA VAL A 279 2.46 -29.54 1.07
C VAL A 279 3.83 -30.20 1.06
N PRO A 280 4.89 -29.45 0.81
CA PRO A 280 6.23 -29.98 0.99
C PRO A 280 6.45 -30.38 2.46
N GLN A 281 6.74 -31.66 2.75
CA GLN A 281 6.96 -32.11 4.12
C GLN A 281 8.28 -31.57 4.68
N LEU A 282 8.26 -30.59 5.56
CA LEU A 282 9.47 -29.90 6.05
C LEU A 282 10.29 -30.72 7.09
N ALA A 283 10.23 -32.05 7.08
CA ALA A 283 10.60 -32.93 8.19
C ALA A 283 12.05 -32.76 8.69
N LYS A 284 12.98 -32.40 7.80
CA LYS A 284 14.42 -32.36 8.10
C LYS A 284 15.00 -30.96 8.38
N VAL A 285 14.16 -29.92 8.44
CA VAL A 285 14.60 -28.56 8.82
C VAL A 285 14.86 -28.50 10.33
N LYS A 286 16.05 -28.05 10.72
CA LYS A 286 16.44 -27.92 12.13
C LYS A 286 15.76 -26.69 12.73
N THR A 287 14.72 -26.92 13.55
CA THR A 287 13.97 -25.84 14.21
C THR A 287 14.69 -25.32 15.46
N ASN A 288 14.22 -24.19 16.00
CA ASN A 288 14.70 -23.67 17.28
C ASN A 288 14.75 -24.74 18.39
N VAL A 289 13.68 -25.51 18.57
CA VAL A 289 13.58 -26.56 19.61
C VAL A 289 14.64 -27.65 19.42
N MET A 290 14.91 -28.05 18.17
CA MET A 290 15.98 -29.00 17.85
C MET A 290 17.37 -28.41 18.10
N CYS A 291 17.56 -27.12 17.84
CA CYS A 291 18.83 -26.43 18.11
C CYS A 291 19.08 -26.25 19.61
N GLN A 292 18.06 -25.98 20.41
CA GLN A 292 18.20 -25.89 21.88
C GLN A 292 18.62 -27.24 22.50
N THR A 293 18.16 -28.35 21.95
CA THR A 293 18.38 -29.70 22.50
C THR A 293 19.61 -30.42 21.93
N GLN A 294 19.87 -30.30 20.62
CA GLN A 294 20.88 -31.12 19.93
C GLN A 294 21.92 -30.31 19.14
N ASN A 295 21.62 -29.08 18.73
CA ASN A 295 22.47 -28.29 17.84
C ASN A 295 22.69 -26.85 18.37
N GLN A 296 23.19 -26.71 19.59
CA GLN A 296 23.28 -25.42 20.28
C GLN A 296 24.17 -24.40 19.54
N HIS A 297 25.19 -24.86 18.81
CA HIS A 297 26.04 -24.01 17.97
C HIS A 297 25.28 -23.31 16.84
N LEU A 298 24.12 -23.84 16.43
CA LEU A 298 23.25 -23.26 15.42
C LEU A 298 22.22 -22.27 16.00
N LEU A 299 22.19 -22.03 17.32
CA LEU A 299 21.28 -21.04 17.92
C LEU A 299 21.58 -19.64 17.37
N PHE A 300 20.53 -18.93 16.97
CA PHE A 300 20.62 -17.52 16.60
C PHE A 300 20.83 -16.67 17.85
N CYS A 301 21.40 -15.47 17.69
CA CYS A 301 21.73 -14.61 18.83
C CYS A 301 20.51 -14.18 19.66
N PHE A 302 19.32 -14.17 19.05
CA PHE A 302 18.05 -13.89 19.74
C PHE A 302 17.43 -15.11 20.44
N GLU A 303 17.98 -16.32 20.25
CA GLU A 303 17.50 -17.55 20.87
C GLU A 303 18.33 -17.86 22.12
N LYS A 304 17.70 -17.88 23.30
CA LYS A 304 18.38 -18.18 24.56
C LYS A 304 18.51 -19.70 24.77
N PRO A 305 19.67 -20.19 25.27
CA PRO A 305 19.79 -21.56 25.77
C PRO A 305 19.07 -21.69 27.13
N GLY A 306 18.18 -22.68 27.26
CA GLY A 306 17.36 -22.91 28.46
C GLY A 306 16.06 -22.12 28.43
N GLY A 307 14.93 -22.83 28.38
CA GLY A 307 13.56 -22.34 28.13
C GLY A 307 12.96 -21.40 29.19
N GLY A 308 13.66 -20.32 29.53
CA GLY A 308 13.11 -19.22 30.30
C GLY A 308 12.37 -18.25 29.38
N ALA A 309 11.06 -18.12 29.59
CA ALA A 309 10.18 -17.18 28.91
C ALA A 309 10.86 -15.81 28.75
N SER A 310 11.20 -15.45 27.51
CA SER A 310 11.79 -14.15 27.21
C SER A 310 10.87 -13.39 26.27
N SER A 311 10.24 -12.35 26.83
CA SER A 311 9.27 -11.46 26.21
C SER A 311 7.95 -12.13 25.78
N PRO A 312 6.76 -11.56 26.10
CA PRO A 312 5.47 -12.04 25.59
C PRO A 312 5.34 -11.90 24.06
N THR A 313 6.33 -11.27 23.42
CA THR A 313 6.30 -10.84 22.03
C THR A 313 7.46 -11.48 21.28
N SER A 314 7.18 -12.28 20.23
CA SER A 314 8.17 -12.93 19.35
C SER A 314 9.23 -11.93 18.84
N TYR A 315 10.49 -12.33 18.64
CA TYR A 315 11.59 -11.42 18.22
C TYR A 315 11.20 -10.58 17.00
N ARG A 316 10.54 -11.18 16.01
CA ARG A 316 10.01 -10.49 14.81
C ARG A 316 9.02 -9.35 15.10
N LYS A 317 8.46 -9.29 16.31
CA LYS A 317 7.47 -8.31 16.76
C LYS A 317 8.07 -7.25 17.72
N GLN A 318 9.35 -7.34 18.05
CA GLN A 318 9.98 -6.46 19.07
C GLN A 318 10.55 -5.15 18.52
N GLY A 319 10.90 -5.08 17.22
CA GLY A 319 11.29 -3.87 16.49
C GLY A 319 12.29 -2.92 17.19
N ASN A 320 13.59 -3.01 16.89
CA ASN A 320 14.59 -2.09 17.43
C ASN A 320 14.63 -0.76 16.64
N GLN A 321 14.16 0.34 17.22
CA GLN A 321 14.12 1.66 16.56
C GLN A 321 15.52 2.21 16.21
N ASP A 322 16.55 1.87 16.99
CA ASP A 322 17.91 2.34 16.75
C ASP A 322 18.48 1.84 15.42
N MET A 323 18.01 0.68 14.93
CA MET A 323 18.43 0.09 13.65
C MET A 323 17.99 0.90 12.42
N TYR A 324 17.10 1.88 12.59
CA TYR A 324 16.50 2.68 11.52
C TYR A 324 17.00 4.13 11.47
N SER A 325 18.05 4.48 12.25
CA SER A 325 18.74 5.76 12.07
C SER A 325 19.39 5.84 10.69
N GLU A 326 19.54 7.05 10.14
CA GLU A 326 20.11 7.26 8.80
C GLU A 326 21.53 6.69 8.66
N GLU A 327 22.33 6.81 9.73
CA GLU A 327 23.67 6.22 9.79
C GLU A 327 23.63 4.69 9.74
N ASN A 328 22.73 4.07 10.50
CA ASN A 328 22.59 2.63 10.57
C ASN A 328 22.04 2.04 9.27
N LEU A 329 21.13 2.75 8.59
CA LEU A 329 20.67 2.38 7.25
C LEU A 329 21.81 2.42 6.23
N ARG A 330 22.68 3.45 6.26
CA ARG A 330 23.88 3.50 5.41
C ARG A 330 24.86 2.37 5.72
N ARG A 331 25.05 2.04 7.00
CA ARG A 331 25.90 0.91 7.42
C ARG A 331 25.37 -0.42 6.90
N ARG A 332 24.05 -0.66 6.99
CA ARG A 332 23.37 -1.85 6.45
C ARG A 332 23.49 -1.92 4.93
N GLN A 333 23.31 -0.80 4.23
CA GLN A 333 23.45 -0.73 2.78
C GLN A 333 24.85 -1.14 2.30
N ARG A 334 25.91 -0.79 3.04
CA ARG A 334 27.28 -1.22 2.70
C ARG A 334 27.50 -2.73 2.83
N LEU A 335 26.70 -3.43 3.65
CA LEU A 335 26.83 -4.88 3.83
C LEU A 335 26.35 -5.67 2.60
N LEU A 336 25.54 -5.08 1.73
CA LEU A 336 25.12 -5.72 0.46
C LEU A 336 26.30 -6.06 -0.45
N GLU A 337 27.38 -5.29 -0.34
CA GLU A 337 28.61 -5.46 -1.13
C GLU A 337 29.74 -6.12 -0.32
N ASP A 338 29.49 -6.43 0.97
CA ASP A 338 30.51 -7.02 1.82
C ASP A 338 30.82 -8.46 1.39
N LYS A 339 32.11 -8.78 1.25
CA LYS A 339 32.58 -10.07 0.73
C LYS A 339 32.13 -11.26 1.56
N GLN A 340 32.04 -11.13 2.89
CA GLN A 340 31.62 -12.23 3.77
C GLN A 340 30.12 -12.49 3.61
N VAL A 341 29.32 -11.42 3.55
CA VAL A 341 27.87 -11.51 3.39
C VAL A 341 27.51 -12.06 2.00
N VAL A 342 28.13 -11.50 0.95
CA VAL A 342 27.97 -11.96 -0.44
C VAL A 342 28.36 -13.44 -0.57
N ALA A 343 29.47 -13.88 0.03
CA ALA A 343 29.88 -15.27 0.02
C ALA A 343 28.90 -16.19 0.77
N ALA A 344 28.36 -15.75 1.91
CA ALA A 344 27.38 -16.52 2.67
C ALA A 344 26.07 -16.71 1.89
N ILE A 345 25.57 -15.66 1.22
CA ILE A 345 24.39 -15.71 0.35
C ILE A 345 24.64 -16.60 -0.89
N ALA A 346 25.84 -16.49 -1.50
CA ALA A 346 26.21 -17.28 -2.67
C ALA A 346 26.07 -18.79 -2.45
N ARG A 347 26.39 -19.28 -1.23
CA ARG A 347 26.22 -20.70 -0.86
C ARG A 347 24.79 -21.20 -1.08
N PHE A 348 23.78 -20.38 -0.78
CA PHE A 348 22.39 -20.76 -1.02
C PHE A 348 22.09 -20.86 -2.51
N TRP A 349 22.50 -19.84 -3.28
CA TRP A 349 22.32 -19.81 -4.74
C TRP A 349 22.91 -21.05 -5.41
N ASP A 350 24.15 -21.42 -5.05
CA ASP A 350 24.86 -22.56 -5.63
C ASP A 350 24.31 -23.93 -5.18
N THR A 351 23.40 -23.94 -4.19
CA THR A 351 22.74 -25.16 -3.69
C THR A 351 21.48 -25.52 -4.46
N PHE A 352 20.88 -24.57 -5.19
CA PHE A 352 19.68 -24.85 -5.99
C PHE A 352 19.96 -25.88 -7.11
N PRO A 353 19.10 -26.89 -7.28
CA PRO A 353 19.27 -27.89 -8.35
C PRO A 353 19.35 -27.26 -9.75
N ALA A 354 18.50 -26.27 -10.04
CA ALA A 354 18.49 -25.53 -11.31
C ALA A 354 19.84 -24.85 -11.58
N VAL A 355 20.43 -24.22 -10.56
CA VAL A 355 21.73 -23.54 -10.68
C VAL A 355 22.86 -24.53 -10.94
N ARG A 356 22.83 -25.71 -10.32
CA ARG A 356 23.84 -26.77 -10.51
C ARG A 356 23.88 -27.36 -11.91
N VAL A 357 22.75 -27.32 -12.62
CA VAL A 357 22.68 -27.73 -14.04
C VAL A 357 22.95 -26.56 -14.99
N GLY A 358 23.38 -25.41 -14.47
CA GLY A 358 23.84 -24.25 -15.26
C GLY A 358 22.81 -23.15 -15.46
N MET A 359 21.60 -23.27 -14.90
CA MET A 359 20.60 -22.19 -14.99
C MET A 359 21.05 -20.96 -14.18
N GLN A 360 20.70 -19.77 -14.67
CA GLN A 360 21.00 -18.49 -14.02
C GLN A 360 19.76 -17.83 -13.40
N VAL A 361 18.66 -18.57 -13.34
CA VAL A 361 17.36 -18.12 -12.83
C VAL A 361 16.70 -19.22 -12.00
N LEU A 362 15.83 -18.84 -11.08
CA LEU A 362 14.98 -19.74 -10.30
C LEU A 362 13.51 -19.53 -10.65
N GLU A 363 12.71 -20.59 -10.60
CA GLU A 363 11.26 -20.53 -10.74
C GLU A 363 10.58 -20.35 -9.37
N LYS A 364 9.31 -19.91 -9.38
CA LYS A 364 8.51 -19.69 -8.17
C LYS A 364 8.52 -20.91 -7.24
N LYS A 365 8.44 -22.12 -7.80
CA LYS A 365 8.42 -23.37 -7.02
C LYS A 365 9.69 -23.56 -6.18
N ASP A 366 10.86 -23.25 -6.75
CA ASP A 366 12.15 -23.48 -6.10
C ASP A 366 12.37 -22.44 -4.99
N TYR A 367 12.01 -21.19 -5.27
CA TYR A 367 12.03 -20.13 -4.27
C TYR A 367 11.07 -20.44 -3.11
N VAL A 368 9.80 -20.76 -3.42
CA VAL A 368 8.79 -21.03 -2.40
C VAL A 368 9.22 -22.17 -1.51
N ASP A 369 9.78 -23.23 -2.09
CA ASP A 369 10.30 -24.36 -1.34
C ASP A 369 11.37 -23.94 -0.31
N VAL A 370 12.40 -23.23 -0.75
CA VAL A 370 13.53 -22.86 0.10
C VAL A 370 13.14 -21.81 1.14
N PHE A 371 12.32 -20.82 0.78
CA PHE A 371 11.87 -19.79 1.72
C PHE A 371 10.89 -20.32 2.77
N MET A 372 10.10 -21.36 2.43
CA MET A 372 9.32 -22.10 3.44
C MET A 372 10.22 -22.78 4.48
N LYS A 373 11.38 -23.30 4.07
CA LYS A 373 12.38 -23.85 5.00
C LYS A 373 12.99 -22.77 5.88
N PHE A 374 13.26 -21.58 5.33
CA PHE A 374 13.74 -20.45 6.13
C PHE A 374 12.72 -20.06 7.19
N TYR A 375 11.45 -19.90 6.81
CA TYR A 375 10.39 -19.55 7.75
C TYR A 375 10.27 -20.58 8.88
N LYS A 376 10.34 -21.88 8.56
CA LYS A 376 10.33 -22.94 9.58
C LYS A 376 11.58 -22.94 10.48
N ALA A 377 12.75 -22.59 9.96
CA ALA A 377 13.98 -22.54 10.73
C ALA A 377 14.04 -21.34 11.70
N LEU A 378 13.33 -20.25 11.36
CA LEU A 378 13.36 -18.96 12.07
C LEU A 378 12.20 -18.79 13.06
N VAL A 379 11.02 -19.30 12.72
CA VAL A 379 9.80 -19.13 13.54
C VAL A 379 9.71 -20.25 14.58
N HIS A 380 9.31 -19.89 15.80
CA HIS A 380 9.09 -20.89 16.85
C HIS A 380 8.01 -21.90 16.42
N PRO A 381 8.18 -23.21 16.69
CA PRO A 381 7.23 -24.23 16.19
C PRO A 381 5.77 -24.01 16.58
N SER A 382 5.49 -23.38 17.74
CA SER A 382 4.13 -23.05 18.18
C SER A 382 3.46 -21.92 17.37
N GLU A 383 4.24 -21.11 16.65
CA GLU A 383 3.77 -20.02 15.80
C GLU A 383 3.81 -20.38 14.31
N PHE A 384 4.28 -21.59 13.96
CA PHE A 384 4.44 -21.99 12.58
C PHE A 384 3.17 -22.65 12.03
N SER A 385 2.57 -22.00 11.02
CA SER A 385 1.47 -22.55 10.22
C SER A 385 1.92 -22.66 8.76
N ILE A 386 1.75 -23.84 8.16
CA ILE A 386 2.14 -24.10 6.77
C ILE A 386 1.35 -23.21 5.79
N GLY A 387 0.04 -23.07 6.01
CA GLY A 387 -0.83 -22.26 5.15
C GLY A 387 -0.49 -20.77 5.22
N GLU A 388 -0.21 -20.27 6.43
CA GLU A 388 0.20 -18.87 6.63
C GLU A 388 1.59 -18.60 6.05
N ALA A 389 2.55 -19.48 6.34
CA ALA A 389 3.91 -19.38 5.82
C ALA A 389 3.92 -19.37 4.28
N ARG A 390 3.10 -20.22 3.64
CA ARG A 390 3.03 -20.25 2.17
C ARG A 390 2.48 -18.95 1.60
N LYS A 391 1.39 -18.41 2.17
CA LYS A 391 0.83 -17.11 1.73
C LYS A 391 1.86 -15.99 1.84
N ILE A 392 2.65 -15.99 2.93
CA ILE A 392 3.72 -15.01 3.14
C ILE A 392 4.78 -15.16 2.05
N VAL A 393 5.29 -16.38 1.85
CA VAL A 393 6.37 -16.67 0.89
C VAL A 393 5.94 -16.44 -0.57
N GLU A 394 4.71 -16.78 -0.94
CA GLU A 394 4.20 -16.54 -2.30
C GLU A 394 4.02 -15.05 -2.59
N ARG A 395 3.60 -14.27 -1.59
CA ARG A 395 3.54 -12.81 -1.70
C ARG A 395 4.94 -12.18 -1.76
N ASP A 396 5.89 -12.73 -1.00
CA ASP A 396 7.30 -12.30 -1.05
C ASP A 396 7.90 -12.57 -2.44
N TRP A 397 7.57 -13.70 -3.08
CA TRP A 397 7.94 -13.95 -4.48
C TRP A 397 7.42 -12.85 -5.43
N ASP A 398 6.13 -12.53 -5.36
CA ASP A 398 5.53 -11.56 -6.28
C ASP A 398 6.18 -10.17 -6.12
N ARG A 399 6.61 -9.82 -4.90
CA ARG A 399 7.36 -8.58 -4.61
C ARG A 399 8.81 -8.64 -5.10
N ASP A 400 9.52 -9.72 -4.81
CA ASP A 400 10.95 -9.84 -5.04
C ASP A 400 11.30 -9.94 -6.53
N VAL A 401 10.36 -10.41 -7.35
CA VAL A 401 10.55 -10.55 -8.80
C VAL A 401 10.08 -9.31 -9.59
N THR A 402 9.41 -8.35 -8.93
CA THR A 402 8.99 -6.99 -9.36
C THR A 402 8.09 -6.89 -10.62
N SER A 403 8.34 -7.67 -11.67
CA SER A 403 7.58 -7.69 -12.94
C SER A 403 7.89 -8.89 -13.85
N SER A 404 8.77 -9.82 -13.43
CA SER A 404 9.07 -11.03 -14.20
C SER A 404 8.51 -12.28 -13.51
N ASP A 405 8.41 -13.40 -14.23
CA ASP A 405 8.03 -14.70 -13.64
C ASP A 405 9.25 -15.53 -13.23
N ILE A 406 10.44 -14.92 -13.18
CA ILE A 406 11.73 -15.60 -12.95
C ILE A 406 12.65 -14.83 -12.00
N MET A 407 13.25 -15.52 -11.04
CA MET A 407 14.15 -14.92 -10.06
C MET A 407 15.60 -14.97 -10.53
N THR A 408 16.22 -13.82 -10.77
CA THR A 408 17.64 -13.73 -11.14
C THR A 408 18.55 -13.76 -9.91
N LYS A 409 19.84 -14.07 -10.11
CA LYS A 409 20.83 -14.07 -9.03
C LYS A 409 20.86 -12.77 -8.22
N PRO A 410 20.89 -11.56 -8.82
CA PRO A 410 20.86 -10.33 -8.04
C PRO A 410 19.58 -10.13 -7.22
N LEU A 411 18.41 -10.56 -7.74
CA LEU A 411 17.15 -10.47 -7.03
C LEU A 411 17.12 -11.43 -5.83
N PHE A 412 17.60 -12.66 -6.01
CA PHE A 412 17.73 -13.62 -4.90
C PHE A 412 18.68 -13.10 -3.81
N PHE A 413 19.80 -12.48 -4.21
CA PHE A 413 20.75 -11.91 -3.25
C PHE A 413 20.11 -10.82 -2.40
N ARG A 414 19.26 -9.98 -3.00
CA ARG A 414 18.49 -8.96 -2.26
C ARG A 414 17.48 -9.62 -1.32
N ALA A 415 16.68 -10.57 -1.82
CA ALA A 415 15.67 -11.27 -1.03
C ALA A 415 16.27 -11.97 0.21
N LEU A 416 17.39 -12.69 0.04
CA LEU A 416 18.04 -13.37 1.17
C LEU A 416 18.79 -12.40 2.10
N PHE A 417 19.34 -11.31 1.57
CA PHE A 417 19.92 -10.26 2.40
C PHE A 417 18.85 -9.63 3.31
N GLU A 418 17.66 -9.36 2.77
CA GLU A 418 16.53 -8.85 3.57
C GLU A 418 16.21 -9.79 4.73
N VAL A 419 16.14 -11.11 4.50
CA VAL A 419 15.98 -12.11 5.58
C VAL A 419 17.06 -11.95 6.66
N ALA A 420 18.34 -11.82 6.29
CA ALA A 420 19.39 -11.60 7.28
C ALA A 420 19.24 -10.28 8.05
N ASP A 421 18.88 -9.23 7.34
CA ASP A 421 18.72 -7.89 7.84
C ASP A 421 17.59 -7.76 8.88
N ILE A 422 16.55 -8.59 8.75
CA ILE A 422 15.43 -8.70 9.70
C ILE A 422 15.84 -9.43 10.98
N TRP A 423 16.57 -10.53 10.83
CA TRP A 423 16.76 -11.51 11.89
C TRP A 423 18.08 -11.34 12.66
N THR A 424 18.91 -10.39 12.24
CA THR A 424 20.15 -10.02 12.94
C THR A 424 19.90 -8.95 14.01
N VAL A 425 20.68 -9.03 15.10
CA VAL A 425 20.56 -8.15 16.28
C VAL A 425 21.53 -6.96 16.26
N GLY A 426 22.33 -6.81 15.18
CA GLY A 426 23.36 -5.77 15.09
C GLY A 426 23.87 -5.60 13.66
N ILE A 427 24.60 -4.50 13.42
CA ILE A 427 25.03 -4.06 12.08
C ILE A 427 26.53 -4.28 11.93
N GLY A 428 26.89 -5.49 11.50
CA GLY A 428 28.25 -5.94 11.23
C GLY A 428 28.27 -7.11 10.24
N ALA A 429 29.28 -7.15 9.37
CA ALA A 429 29.40 -8.19 8.34
C ALA A 429 29.50 -9.60 8.94
N GLU A 430 30.24 -9.72 10.04
CA GLU A 430 30.39 -10.94 10.83
C GLU A 430 29.06 -11.43 11.43
N ILE A 431 28.18 -10.50 11.84
CA ILE A 431 26.87 -10.83 12.40
C ILE A 431 25.97 -11.40 11.30
N TYR A 432 25.94 -10.76 10.14
CA TYR A 432 25.14 -11.18 8.98
C TYR A 432 25.64 -12.51 8.42
N ALA A 433 26.94 -12.63 8.20
CA ALA A 433 27.55 -13.87 7.72
C ALA A 433 27.33 -15.02 8.71
N SER A 434 27.48 -14.79 10.02
CA SER A 434 27.21 -15.79 11.05
C SER A 434 25.74 -16.26 11.04
N PHE A 435 24.79 -15.31 10.96
CA PHE A 435 23.37 -15.62 10.85
C PHE A 435 23.07 -16.45 9.58
N LEU A 436 23.53 -15.99 8.41
CA LEU A 436 23.30 -16.66 7.13
C LEU A 436 23.90 -18.07 7.10
N ASN A 437 25.10 -18.25 7.65
CA ASN A 437 25.73 -19.56 7.74
C ASN A 437 24.95 -20.51 8.66
N LYS A 438 24.49 -20.04 9.83
CA LYS A 438 23.63 -20.84 10.72
C LYS A 438 22.30 -21.19 10.07
N LEU A 439 21.67 -20.25 9.37
CA LEU A 439 20.44 -20.49 8.64
C LEU A 439 20.66 -21.53 7.54
N PHE A 440 21.75 -21.42 6.78
CA PHE A 440 22.13 -22.38 5.75
C PHE A 440 22.26 -23.79 6.34
N ASP A 441 22.97 -23.92 7.45
CA ASP A 441 23.18 -25.22 8.10
C ASP A 441 21.88 -25.78 8.71
N ARG A 442 20.91 -24.93 9.10
CA ARG A 442 19.59 -25.39 9.56
C ARG A 442 18.71 -25.96 8.44
N VAL A 443 18.85 -25.44 7.23
CA VAL A 443 17.99 -25.78 6.08
C VAL A 443 18.64 -26.68 5.05
N THR A 444 19.89 -27.09 5.29
CA THR A 444 20.64 -28.01 4.42
C THR A 444 21.08 -29.28 5.15
N MET A 445 21.45 -30.28 4.36
CA MET A 445 22.09 -31.53 4.79
C MET A 445 23.11 -31.98 3.76
N THR A 446 24.04 -32.84 4.17
CA THR A 446 24.98 -33.48 3.27
C THR A 446 24.45 -34.87 2.91
N ILE A 447 24.36 -35.16 1.61
CA ILE A 447 24.01 -36.47 1.07
C ILE A 447 25.17 -36.98 0.22
N TYR A 448 25.32 -38.30 0.10
CA TYR A 448 26.27 -38.89 -0.84
C TYR A 448 25.56 -39.13 -2.17
N ASP A 449 26.04 -38.47 -3.22
CA ASP A 449 25.58 -38.70 -4.59
C ASP A 449 26.31 -39.91 -5.16
N HIS A 450 25.59 -41.02 -5.31
CA HIS A 450 26.15 -42.27 -5.82
C HIS A 450 26.52 -42.20 -7.31
N GLU A 451 25.89 -41.33 -8.09
CA GLU A 451 26.20 -41.15 -9.52
C GLU A 451 27.48 -40.34 -9.71
N LYS A 452 27.66 -39.30 -8.90
CA LYS A 452 28.85 -38.42 -8.94
C LYS A 452 29.97 -38.87 -8.00
N ALA A 453 29.74 -39.93 -7.21
CA ALA A 453 30.64 -40.46 -6.20
C ALA A 453 31.20 -39.39 -5.23
N MET A 454 30.39 -38.40 -4.88
CA MET A 454 30.80 -37.26 -4.05
C MET A 454 29.75 -36.86 -3.02
N TRP A 455 30.20 -36.25 -1.92
CA TRP A 455 29.31 -35.64 -0.95
C TRP A 455 28.80 -34.30 -1.48
N LEU A 456 27.48 -34.14 -1.50
CA LEU A 456 26.79 -32.93 -1.91
C LEU A 456 26.00 -32.35 -0.73
N THR A 457 26.15 -31.05 -0.50
CA THR A 457 25.20 -30.31 0.33
C THR A 457 23.93 -30.09 -0.48
N VAL A 458 22.76 -30.36 0.07
CA VAL A 458 21.46 -30.10 -0.55
C VAL A 458 20.53 -29.43 0.45
N PHE A 459 19.51 -28.72 -0.04
CA PHE A 459 18.42 -28.30 0.84
C PHE A 459 17.73 -29.52 1.43
N ALA A 460 17.34 -29.43 2.70
CA ALA A 460 16.78 -30.54 3.44
C ALA A 460 15.54 -31.11 2.74
N ASP A 461 15.45 -32.44 2.60
CA ASP A 461 14.38 -33.05 1.83
C ASP A 461 12.99 -32.64 2.31
N LEU A 462 12.09 -32.67 1.32
CA LEU A 462 10.67 -32.77 1.52
C LEU A 462 10.26 -34.20 1.19
N ASP A 463 9.62 -34.91 2.12
CA ASP A 463 9.02 -36.19 1.76
C ASP A 463 8.00 -35.96 0.64
N ARG A 464 8.10 -36.80 -0.40
CA ARG A 464 7.13 -36.86 -1.49
C ARG A 464 5.78 -37.29 -0.89
N ILE A 465 4.77 -36.43 -0.96
CA ILE A 465 3.39 -36.93 -0.83
C ILE A 465 3.18 -37.89 -2.00
N ARG A 466 2.93 -39.17 -1.71
CA ARG A 466 2.30 -40.09 -2.67
C ARG A 466 0.91 -39.53 -2.94
N SER A 467 0.77 -38.63 -3.91
CA SER A 467 -0.54 -38.22 -4.38
C SER A 467 -1.23 -39.47 -4.91
N MET A 468 -2.40 -39.81 -4.35
CA MET A 468 -3.27 -40.85 -4.86
C MET A 468 -3.56 -40.58 -6.34
N VAL A 469 -2.89 -41.32 -7.22
CA VAL A 469 -3.36 -41.54 -8.58
C VAL A 469 -4.54 -42.50 -8.43
N VAL A 470 -5.75 -41.97 -8.49
CA VAL A 470 -6.92 -42.77 -8.84
C VAL A 470 -6.79 -43.07 -10.33
N ASP A 471 -6.03 -44.10 -10.67
CA ASP A 471 -6.11 -44.73 -11.98
C ASP A 471 -7.29 -45.70 -11.92
N THR A 472 -8.39 -45.29 -12.52
CA THR A 472 -9.44 -46.20 -12.95
C THR A 472 -8.88 -47.01 -14.12
N LYS A 473 -8.68 -48.31 -13.91
CA LYS A 473 -8.88 -49.34 -14.94
C LYS A 473 -8.82 -50.74 -14.33
N ASP A 474 -10.00 -51.28 -14.11
CA ASP A 474 -10.26 -52.71 -14.34
C ASP A 474 -9.71 -53.10 -15.71
N SER A 475 -8.93 -54.18 -15.78
CA SER A 475 -8.98 -55.26 -16.78
C SER A 475 -7.67 -56.07 -16.75
N GLN A 476 -7.77 -57.33 -16.26
CA GLN A 476 -7.05 -58.54 -16.73
C GLN A 476 -5.51 -58.49 -16.78
N ALA A 477 -4.71 -59.46 -16.36
CA ALA A 477 -4.77 -60.83 -15.84
C ALA A 477 -3.38 -61.02 -15.19
N MET A 478 -2.96 -62.06 -14.47
CA MET A 478 -3.18 -63.49 -14.61
C MET A 478 -2.31 -64.12 -13.50
N SER A 479 -2.85 -65.14 -12.81
CA SER A 479 -2.13 -66.26 -12.14
C SER A 479 -1.08 -65.91 -11.07
N THR A 480 -1.04 -66.50 -9.88
CA THR A 480 -1.18 -67.92 -9.53
C THR A 480 -1.24 -68.03 -8.00
N ASN A 481 -2.08 -68.97 -7.51
CA ASN A 481 -1.85 -69.96 -6.44
C ASN A 481 -1.13 -69.49 -5.17
N GLN A 482 -1.64 -69.65 -3.95
CA GLN A 482 -2.21 -70.81 -3.21
C GLN A 482 -2.41 -70.23 -1.78
N ASP A 483 -3.28 -70.66 -0.87
CA ASP A 483 -3.98 -71.90 -0.58
C ASP A 483 -5.03 -71.56 0.51
N GLN A 484 -6.17 -72.26 0.49
CA GLN A 484 -6.92 -72.87 1.62
C GLN A 484 -7.25 -72.00 2.86
N ASP A 485 -8.45 -71.98 3.44
CA ASP A 485 -9.52 -72.97 3.60
C ASP A 485 -10.78 -72.26 4.18
N PRO A 486 -11.95 -72.89 4.46
CA PRO A 486 -13.25 -72.39 4.02
C PRO A 486 -14.20 -72.15 5.22
N SER A 487 -15.50 -72.13 4.93
CA SER A 487 -16.63 -72.14 5.88
C SER A 487 -16.97 -70.73 6.39
N THR A 488 -18.20 -70.21 6.38
CA THR A 488 -19.58 -70.68 6.18
C THR A 488 -20.36 -69.39 5.81
N GLY A 489 -21.34 -69.34 4.90
CA GLY A 489 -22.62 -70.02 4.96
C GLY A 489 -23.68 -69.13 5.63
N LEU A 490 -24.55 -68.52 4.80
CA LEU A 490 -25.93 -68.03 5.11
C LEU A 490 -26.00 -66.76 5.99
N ARG A 491 -26.71 -65.69 5.64
CA ARG A 491 -28.03 -65.56 5.01
C ARG A 491 -28.20 -64.18 4.38
#